data_AF-A0AAW9IYT6-F1
#
_entry.id   AF-A0AAW9IYT6-F1
#
_cell.length_a   1.000
_cell.length_b   1.000
_cell.length_c   1.000
_cell.angle_alpha   90.00
_cell.angle_beta   90.00
_cell.angle_gamma   90.00
#
_symmetry.space_group_name_H-M   'P 1'
#
loop_
_entity.id
_entity.type
_entity.pdbx_description
1 polymer ?
#
loop_
_entity_poly.entity_id
_entity_poly.type
_entity_poly.pdbx_seq_one_letter_code
_entity_poly.pdbx_strand_id
1 'polypeptide(L)' 'MSMADYNGVWVFAEQREGELQKVSLELLGEGRMIADKLGVKLTALLLGDKVNGLADTLGRH' A
#
# COMPACT_ATOMS: atom_id res chain seq x y z
N MET A 1 11.79 -17.83 13.21
CA MET A 1 11.45 -17.20 11.92
C MET A 1 12.71 -17.13 11.09
N SER A 2 12.61 -17.56 9.84
CA SER A 2 13.67 -17.46 8.83
C SER A 2 13.37 -16.29 7.88
N MET A 3 14.37 -15.82 7.14
CA MET A 3 14.16 -14.78 6.10
C MET A 3 13.13 -15.21 5.03
N ALA A 4 12.98 -16.51 4.79
CA ALA A 4 12.04 -17.05 3.81
C ALA A 4 10.57 -16.92 4.26
N ASP A 5 10.32 -16.61 5.53
CA ASP A 5 8.96 -16.45 6.06
C ASP A 5 8.36 -15.07 5.69
N TYR A 6 9.21 -14.11 5.26
CA TYR A 6 8.76 -12.77 4.87
C TYR A 6 8.38 -12.74 3.40
N ASN A 7 7.15 -12.32 3.13
CA ASN A 7 6.60 -12.27 1.78
C ASN A 7 5.62 -11.09 1.62
N GLY A 8 5.55 -10.54 0.40
CA GLY A 8 4.62 -9.48 0.03
C GLY A 8 5.29 -8.21 -0.48
N VAL A 9 4.52 -7.41 -1.20
CA VAL A 9 4.90 -6.06 -1.63
C VAL A 9 4.16 -5.07 -0.75
N TRP A 10 4.87 -4.08 -0.20
CA TRP A 10 4.28 -3.07 0.68
C TRP A 10 4.49 -1.69 0.08
N VAL A 11 3.43 -0.88 0.07
CA VAL A 11 3.46 0.51 -0.36
C VAL A 11 3.10 1.37 0.84
N PHE A 12 3.95 2.34 1.17
CA PHE A 12 3.60 3.36 2.14
C PHE A 12 2.64 4.36 1.51
N ALA A 13 1.41 4.42 2.02
CA ALA A 13 0.38 5.34 1.58
C ALA A 13 0.52 6.65 2.37
N GLU A 14 1.36 7.55 1.87
CA GLU A 14 1.59 8.87 2.44
C GLU A 14 0.29 9.69 2.42
N GLN A 15 -0.04 10.23 3.59
CA GLN A 15 -1.08 11.23 3.76
C GLN A 15 -0.48 12.48 4.38
N ARG A 16 -0.99 13.65 3.99
CA ARG A 16 -0.70 14.93 4.63
C ARG A 16 -2.02 15.59 4.97
N GLU A 17 -2.18 15.96 6.23
CA GLU A 17 -3.40 16.62 6.74
C GLU A 17 -4.69 15.84 6.42
N GLY A 18 -4.63 14.50 6.38
CA GLY A 18 -5.78 13.65 6.07
C GLY A 18 -6.04 13.46 4.57
N GLU A 19 -5.14 13.91 3.69
CA GLU A 19 -5.26 13.76 2.24
C GLU A 19 -4.17 12.83 1.69
N LEU A 20 -4.59 11.80 0.94
CA LEU A 20 -3.67 10.90 0.25
C LEU A 20 -2.88 11.65 -0.82
N GLN A 21 -1.56 11.47 -0.80
CA GLN A 21 -0.70 12.00 -1.84
C GLN A 21 -0.85 11.17 -3.11
N LYS A 22 -0.92 11.82 -4.27
CA LYS A 22 -1.09 11.17 -5.58
C LYS A 22 -0.03 10.09 -5.83
N VAL A 23 1.20 10.33 -5.39
CA VAL A 23 2.32 9.38 -5.51
C VAL A 23 2.01 8.02 -4.85
N SER A 24 1.24 7.98 -3.77
CA SER A 24 0.85 6.73 -3.12
C SER A 24 -0.04 5.87 -4.01
N LEU A 25 -0.90 6.48 -4.82
CA LEU A 25 -1.77 5.78 -5.77
C LEU A 25 -0.97 5.26 -6.97
N GLU A 26 -0.01 6.06 -7.46
CA GLU A 26 0.91 5.64 -8.53
C GLU A 26 1.78 4.46 -8.09
N LEU A 27 2.31 4.50 -6.86
CA LEU A 27 3.09 3.42 -6.28
C LEU A 27 2.25 2.15 -6.01
N LEU A 28 0.96 2.27 -5.72
CA LEU A 28 0.07 1.10 -5.63
C LEU A 28 -0.10 0.41 -6.99
N GLY A 29 -0.21 1.18 -8.08
CA GLY A 29 -0.24 0.64 -9.44
C GLY A 29 1.02 -0.15 -9.79
N GLU A 30 2.19 0.43 -9.56
CA GLU A 30 3.47 -0.27 -9.77
C GLU A 30 3.65 -1.47 -8.83
N GLY A 31 3.29 -1.29 -7.56
CA GLY A 31 3.31 -2.34 -6.54
C GLY A 31 2.42 -3.52 -6.90
N ARG A 32 1.26 -3.29 -7.53
CA ARG A 32 0.37 -4.33 -8.03
C ARG A 32 1.04 -5.15 -9.12
N MET A 33 1.64 -4.51 -10.12
CA MET A 33 2.35 -5.21 -11.18
C MET A 33 3.49 -6.09 -10.63
N ILE A 34 4.24 -5.59 -9.65
CA ILE A 34 5.31 -6.36 -8.99
C ILE A 34 4.74 -7.53 -8.17
N ALA A 35 3.68 -7.29 -7.39
CA ALA A 35 3.05 -8.31 -6.56
C ALA A 35 2.47 -9.46 -7.39
N ASP A 36 1.81 -9.14 -8.50
CA ASP A 36 1.24 -10.12 -9.43
C ASP A 36 2.34 -10.95 -10.11
N LYS A 37 3.44 -10.32 -10.52
CA LYS A 37 4.60 -11.03 -11.09
C LYS A 37 5.25 -12.00 -10.11
N LEU A 38 5.27 -11.67 -8.82
CA LEU A 38 5.83 -12.51 -7.77
C LEU A 38 4.82 -13.53 -7.22
N GLY A 39 3.53 -13.38 -7.51
CA GLY A 39 2.46 -14.22 -6.95
C GLY A 39 2.21 -13.97 -5.45
N VAL A 40 2.35 -12.73 -4.99
CA VAL A 40 2.32 -12.35 -3.57
C VAL A 40 1.28 -11.27 -3.30
N LYS A 41 0.97 -11.00 -2.03
CA LYS A 41 0.02 -9.94 -1.67
C LYS A 41 0.66 -8.56 -1.75
N LEU A 42 -0.12 -7.59 -2.22
CA LEU A 42 0.16 -6.16 -2.07
C LEU A 42 -0.52 -5.63 -0.80
N THR A 43 0.19 -4.83 0.00
CA THR A 43 -0.32 -4.17 1.20
C THR A 43 -0.06 -2.67 1.15
N ALA A 44 -1.09 -1.85 1.35
CA ALA A 44 -0.94 -0.41 1.57
C ALA A 44 -0.81 -0.14 3.08
N LEU A 45 0.27 0.53 3.50
CA LEU A 45 0.48 0.95 4.89
C LEU A 45 0.08 2.42 5.04
N LEU A 46 -1.07 2.67 5.66
CA LEU A 46 -1.60 3.99 5.93
C LEU A 46 -1.40 4.34 7.41
N LEU A 47 -0.69 5.44 7.69
CA LEU A 47 -0.40 5.91 9.04
C LEU A 47 -0.95 7.33 9.25
N GLY A 48 -1.65 7.55 10.36
CA GLY A 48 -2.17 8.86 10.76
C GLY A 48 -3.29 8.78 11.79
N ASP A 49 -3.67 9.93 12.34
CA ASP A 49 -4.86 10.07 13.21
C ASP A 49 -6.13 10.25 12.35
N LYS A 50 -7.21 9.53 12.68
CA LYS A 50 -8.52 9.61 11.99
C LYS A 50 -8.48 9.37 10.47
N VAL A 51 -7.52 8.60 9.97
CA VAL A 51 -7.35 8.35 8.52
C VAL A 51 -8.13 7.13 7.99
N ASN A 52 -8.97 6.48 8.81
CA ASN A 52 -9.70 5.27 8.42
C ASN A 52 -10.53 5.44 7.13
N GLY A 53 -11.06 6.65 6.88
CA GLY A 53 -11.82 6.94 5.66
C GLY A 53 -11.00 6.90 4.36
N LEU A 54 -9.68 6.94 4.43
CA LEU A 54 -8.79 6.87 3.26
C LEU A 54 -8.50 5.42 2.83
N ALA A 55 -8.72 4.44 3.71
CA ALA A 55 -8.42 3.03 3.45
C ALA A 55 -9.25 2.47 2.29
N ASP A 56 -10.51 2.89 2.16
CA ASP A 56 -11.40 2.46 1.05
C ASP A 56 -10.85 2.89 -0.32
N THR A 57 -10.27 4.08 -0.41
CA THR A 57 -9.63 4.57 -1.65
C THR A 57 -8.43 3.70 -2.02
N LEU A 58 -7.58 3.38 -1.04
CA LEU A 58 -6.40 2.53 -1.25
C LEU A 58 -6.80 1.09 -1.66
N GLY A 59 -7.87 0.54 -1.08
CA GLY A 59 -8.35 -0.81 -1.39
C GLY A 59 -9.00 -0.97 -2.76
N ARG A 60 -9.34 0.15 -3.44
CA ARG A 60 -9.91 0.16 -4.80
C ARG A 60 -8.87 0.30 -5.91
N HIS A 61 -7.59 0.49 -5.56
CA HIS A 61 -6.45 0.51 -6.50
C HIS A 61 -5.73 -0.84 -6.52
#